data_AF-A0A7X4JLZ8-F1
#
_entry.id   AF-A0A7X4JLZ8-F1
#
_cell.length_a   1.000
_cell.length_b   1.000
_cell.length_c   1.000
_cell.angle_alpha   90.00
_cell.angle_beta   90.00
_cell.angle_gamma   90.00
#
_symmetry.space_group_name_H-M   'P 1'
#
loop_
_entity.id
_entity.type
_entity.pdbx_description
1 polymer ?
#
loop_
_entity_poly.entity_id
_entity_poly.type
_entity_poly.pdbx_seq_one_letter_code
_entity_poly.pdbx_strand_id
1 'polypeptide(L)' 'MYIVTDDLEIINFDQYQNLRVEGEDPGKGQLVLTAQDGSKRVIAEFTNFDEAFNTFEDIREALAAGETYYSLEEYERG' A
#
# COMPACT_ATOMS: atom_id res chain seq x y z
N MET A 1 -2.60 4.24 13.45
CA MET A 1 -2.74 4.97 12.16
C MET A 1 -3.29 3.99 11.13
N TYR A 2 -4.19 4.39 10.22
CA TYR A 2 -4.94 3.43 9.40
C TYR A 2 -4.90 3.77 7.90
N ILE A 3 -4.82 2.74 7.05
CA ILE A 3 -5.24 2.82 5.65
C ILE A 3 -6.64 2.25 5.56
N VAL A 4 -7.52 2.97 4.85
CA VAL A 4 -8.80 2.44 4.42
C VAL A 4 -8.66 2.03 2.95
N THR A 5 -8.81 0.74 2.67
CA THR A 5 -8.89 0.23 1.30
C THR A 5 -10.28 0.47 0.72
N ASP A 6 -10.42 0.36 -0.60
CA ASP A 6 -11.73 0.52 -1.26
C ASP A 6 -12.77 -0.53 -0.84
N ASP A 7 -12.31 -1.73 -0.46
CA ASP A 7 -13.14 -2.78 0.16
C ASP A 7 -13.63 -2.42 1.58
N LEU A 8 -13.43 -1.16 2.02
CA LEU A 8 -13.70 -0.65 3.37
C LEU A 8 -12.91 -1.39 4.45
N GLU A 9 -11.81 -2.04 4.07
CA GLU A 9 -10.94 -2.66 5.04
C GLU A 9 -10.09 -1.61 5.74
N ILE A 10 -10.14 -1.63 7.07
CA ILE A 10 -9.33 -0.75 7.91
C ILE A 10 -8.09 -1.51 8.34
N ILE A 11 -6.96 -1.14 7.74
CA ILE A 11 -5.67 -1.73 8.03
C ILE A 11 -4.95 -0.86 9.06
N ASN A 12 -4.79 -1.37 10.28
CA ASN A 12 -4.04 -0.66 11.32
C ASN A 12 -2.54 -0.87 11.16
N PHE A 13 -1.80 0.18 10.81
CA PHE A 13 -0.34 0.14 10.70
C PHE A 13 0.37 -0.31 11.97
N ASP A 14 -0.23 -0.15 13.15
CA ASP A 14 0.36 -0.62 14.40
C ASP A 14 0.55 -2.16 14.41
N GLN A 15 -0.19 -2.89 13.58
CA GLN A 15 -0.11 -4.34 13.42
C GLN A 15 0.93 -4.79 12.38
N TYR A 16 1.53 -3.83 11.67
CA TYR A 16 2.47 -4.10 10.59
C TYR A 16 3.84 -3.50 10.92
N GLN A 17 4.89 -4.21 10.52
CA GLN A 17 6.26 -3.77 10.72
C GLN A 17 6.73 -2.85 9.60
N ASN A 18 6.24 -3.07 8.38
CA ASN A 18 6.71 -2.33 7.22
C ASN A 18 5.71 -2.38 6.05
N LEU A 19 5.68 -1.29 5.28
CA LEU A 19 5.07 -1.19 3.95
C LEU A 19 6.21 -1.08 2.93
N ARG A 20 6.12 -1.83 1.83
CA ARG A 20 7.07 -1.68 0.71
C ARG A 20 6.40 -1.93 -0.63
N VAL A 21 7.08 -1.48 -1.67
CA VAL A 21 6.78 -1.84 -3.06
C VAL A 21 7.55 -3.12 -3.42
N GLU A 22 6.85 -4.10 -4.00
CA GLU A 22 7.46 -5.27 -4.65
C GLU A 22 7.09 -5.25 -6.15
N GLY A 23 7.98 -5.71 -7.03
CA GLY A 23 7.75 -5.71 -8.48
C GLY A 23 9.03 -5.68 -9.31
N GLU A 24 8.87 -5.72 -10.64
CA GLU A 24 9.96 -5.54 -11.61
C GLU A 24 9.78 -4.19 -12.33
N ASP A 25 10.88 -3.49 -12.62
CA ASP A 25 10.89 -2.23 -13.38
C ASP A 25 11.63 -2.42 -14.72
N PRO A 26 10.99 -2.19 -15.88
CA PRO A 26 9.57 -1.88 -16.07
C PRO A 26 8.70 -3.13 -15.96
N GLY A 27 7.61 -3.06 -15.19
CA GLY A 27 6.74 -4.20 -14.91
C GLY A 27 5.67 -3.88 -13.86
N LYS A 28 4.96 -4.91 -13.40
CA LYS A 28 3.90 -4.75 -12.38
C LYS A 28 4.49 -4.38 -11.03
N GLY A 29 3.81 -3.47 -10.33
CA GLY A 29 4.12 -3.10 -8.95
C GLY A 29 3.04 -3.58 -7.99
N GLN A 30 3.41 -3.86 -6.75
CA GLN A 30 2.50 -4.27 -5.68
C GLN A 30 2.87 -3.58 -4.38
N LEU A 31 1.86 -3.11 -3.63
CA LEU A 31 2.04 -2.65 -2.27
C LEU A 31 1.89 -3.83 -1.31
N VAL A 32 2.96 -4.09 -0.55
CA VAL A 32 3.04 -5.23 0.36
C VAL A 32 3.26 -4.75 1.78
N LEU A 33 2.36 -5.13 2.67
CA LEU A 33 2.52 -5.01 4.11
C LEU A 33 3.11 -6.29 4.70
N THR A 34 4.03 -6.14 5.64
CA THR A 34 4.54 -7.25 6.46
C THR A 34 4.04 -7.10 7.89
N ALA A 35 3.26 -8.06 8.37
CA ALA A 35 2.72 -8.09 9.73
C ALA A 35 3.80 -8.42 10.77
N GLN A 36 3.48 -8.23 12.05
CA GLN A 36 4.43 -8.51 13.16
C GLN A 36 4.90 -9.97 13.25
N ASP A 37 4.09 -10.91 12.79
CA ASP A 37 4.43 -12.34 12.72
C ASP A 37 5.28 -12.69 11.48
N GLY A 38 5.61 -11.70 10.65
CA GLY A 38 6.37 -11.86 9.40
C GLY A 38 5.51 -12.29 8.21
N SER A 39 4.19 -12.47 8.37
CA SER A 39 3.30 -12.74 7.25
C SER A 39 3.21 -11.51 6.34
N LYS A 40 3.20 -11.75 5.03
CA LYS A 40 3.09 -10.71 4.02
C LYS A 40 1.66 -10.67 3.49
N ARG A 41 1.19 -9.45 3.22
CA ARG A 41 -0.10 -9.18 2.61
C ARG A 41 0.06 -8.18 1.49
N VAL A 42 -0.41 -8.52 0.30
CA VAL A 42 -0.59 -7.58 -0.80
C VAL A 42 -1.87 -6.79 -0.53
N ILE A 43 -1.78 -5.46 -0.55
CA ILE A 43 -2.93 -4.57 -0.28
C ILE A 43 -3.39 -3.79 -1.51
N ALA A 44 -2.55 -3.72 -2.54
CA ALA A 44 -2.90 -3.17 -3.85
C ALA A 44 -1.95 -3.73 -4.92
N GLU A 45 -2.47 -3.97 -6.11
CA GLU A 45 -1.71 -4.37 -7.29
C GLU A 45 -1.85 -3.27 -8.36
N PHE A 46 -0.74 -2.94 -9.00
CA PHE A 46 -0.67 -1.89 -10.01
C PHE A 46 -0.19 -2.46 -11.33
N THR A 47 -0.61 -1.82 -12.42
CA THR A 47 -0.17 -2.22 -13.75
C THR A 47 1.31 -1.90 -13.99
N ASN A 48 1.81 -0.84 -13.35
CA ASN A 48 3.17 -0.34 -13.48
C ASN A 48 3.86 -0.17 -12.12
N PHE A 49 5.17 -0.42 -12.05
CA PHE A 49 5.97 -0.24 -10.84
C PHE A 49 5.97 1.21 -10.35
N ASP A 50 6.07 2.17 -11.28
CA ASP A 50 6.03 3.59 -10.97
C ASP A 50 4.72 4.01 -10.27
N GLU A 51 3.57 3.43 -10.67
CA GLU A 51 2.28 3.69 -10.02
C GLU A 51 2.27 3.19 -8.58
N ALA A 52 2.77 1.97 -8.35
CA ALA A 52 2.91 1.41 -7.01
C ALA A 52 3.88 2.24 -6.15
N PHE A 53 4.97 2.74 -6.74
CA PHE A 53 5.96 3.56 -6.06
C PHE A 53 5.43 4.94 -5.68
N ASN A 54 4.71 5.62 -6.59
CA ASN A 54 4.08 6.90 -6.28
C ASN A 54 3.06 6.76 -5.16
N THR A 55 2.20 5.74 -5.22
CA THR A 55 1.21 5.47 -4.16
C THR A 55 1.89 5.14 -2.82
N PHE A 56 3.01 4.41 -2.84
CA PHE A 56 3.81 4.18 -1.64
C PHE A 56 4.33 5.47 -1.02
N GLU A 57 4.87 6.38 -1.83
CA GLU A 57 5.38 7.67 -1.34
C GLU A 57 4.26 8.53 -0.76
N ASP A 58 3.09 8.61 -1.41
CA ASP A 58 1.93 9.34 -0.91
C ASP A 58 1.47 8.81 0.46
N ILE A 59 1.41 7.49 0.61
CA ILE A 59 1.14 6.86 1.90
C ILE A 59 2.22 7.24 2.91
N ARG A 60 3.51 7.09 2.56
CA ARG A 60 4.63 7.38 3.45
C ARG A 60 4.59 8.83 3.96
N GLU A 61 4.27 9.78 3.09
CA GLU A 61 4.12 11.20 3.45
C GLU A 61 2.93 11.43 4.38
N ALA A 62 1.76 10.85 4.09
CA ALA A 62 0.58 10.93 4.96
C ALA A 62 0.85 10.34 6.35
N LEU A 63 1.52 9.18 6.41
CA LEU A 63 1.91 8.55 7.67
C LEU A 63 2.91 9.43 8.45
N ALA A 64 3.88 10.05 7.77
CA ALA A 64 4.83 10.96 8.40
C ALA A 64 4.18 12.25 8.93
N ALA A 65 3.11 12.72 8.28
CA ALA A 65 2.33 13.88 8.70
C ALA A 65 1.38 13.60 9.89
N GLY A 66 1.22 12.32 10.29
CA GLY A 66 0.23 11.96 11.31
C GLY A 66 -1.20 11.87 10.75
N GLU A 67 -1.35 11.93 9.44
CA GLU A 67 -2.65 11.97 8.75
C GLU A 67 -3.16 10.56 8.44
N THR A 68 -4.48 10.46 8.21
CA THR A 68 -5.12 9.22 7.77
C THR A 68 -5.18 9.22 6.24
N TYR A 69 -4.70 8.15 5.62
CA TYR A 69 -4.75 7.98 4.16
C TYR A 69 -6.09 7.36 3.75
N TYR A 70 -6.83 8.05 2.87
CA TYR A 70 -8.15 7.65 2.42
C TYR A 70 -8.09 7.24 0.94
N SER A 71 -8.29 5.94 0.69
CA SER A 71 -8.43 5.28 -0.61
C SER A 71 -7.14 5.00 -1.38
N LEU A 72 -6.81 3.70 -1.40
CA LEU A 72 -6.07 3.05 -2.46
C LEU A 72 -7.10 2.76 -3.56
N GLU A 73 -7.31 3.70 -4.50
CA GLU A 73 -8.23 3.44 -5.63
C GLU A 73 -7.72 2.21 -6.40
N GLU A 74 -8.46 1.10 -6.34
CA GLU A 74 -8.24 -0.03 -7.24
C GLU A 74 -8.43 0.49 -8.65
N TYR A 75 -7.33 0.59 -9.39
CA TYR A 75 -7.40 0.84 -10.82
C TYR A 75 -8.12 -0.38 -11.43
N GLU A 76 -9.44 -0.24 -11.65
CA GLU A 76 -10.26 -1.29 -12.25
C GLU A 76 -9.54 -1.79 -13.51
N ARG A 77 -9.24 -3.09 -13.54
CA ARG A 77 -8.70 -3.77 -14.71
C ARG A 77 -9.65 -3.55 -15.89
N GLY A 78 -9.35 -2.56 -16.74
CA GLY A 78 -9.88 -2.44 -18.09
C GLY A 78 -9.37 -3.54 -19.00
#